data_AF-A0AAW3M2A6-F1
#
_entry.id   AF-A0AAW3M2A6-F1
#
_cell.length_a   1.000
_cell.length_b   1.000
_cell.length_c   1.000
_cell.angle_alpha   90.00
_cell.angle_beta   90.00
_cell.angle_gamma   90.00
#
_symmetry.space_group_name_H-M   'P 1'
#
loop_
_entity.id
_entity.type
_entity.pdbx_description
1 polymer ?
#
loop_
_entity_poly.entity_id
_entity_poly.type
_entity_poly.pdbx_seq_one_letter_code
_entity_poly.pdbx_strand_id
1 'polypeptide(L)'
;MPGTQGRALEVDTPLVVDLDGTLLRSDLLFETAVAFIRGRPLQVFRLFTWLLQGKALLKQRLALGTNIDVALLPYDAAVIAYIQARRQHGRRVILATASHETLANQIAAHLQMFDQVWASDGKTNLSAHRKRDLLVSHYGEGGFDYIGNSRDDLCIWKVSRKAIVASPLAGVERAARAQGNVEQVIKSTSSRRSAWYKALRLHQWLKNTLIFVPLLAAHQVQSMQLLLDGLLAFLCFGLCASSVYLLNDLLDLADDRHHRSKRERPFASGQLPIESGLLVIPLLLAAAFALAAIMLPWQFAAVLAAYYLLTLVYSLYLKRHMAVDVIVLAMLYTTRILAGAAAFQLPLTFWILAFSMFLFLSLALVKRYAELCDARLCEATGKTRGRGYYPGDLDMIASLGASSGNLAVMVLALYIHEGATVALYQHPHVIWLACPLLLFWITRIWMLTHRGQMNEDPVVFAIRDRISQGIGFLFLLVFWIAA
;
A
#
# COMPACT_ATOMS: atom_id res chain seq x y z
N MET A 1 55.47 -14.05 -9.65
CA MET A 1 54.75 -13.08 -8.81
C MET A 1 53.89 -12.16 -9.69
N PRO A 2 52.60 -12.45 -9.88
CA PRO A 2 51.67 -11.57 -10.63
C PRO A 2 50.80 -10.67 -9.73
N GLY A 3 50.89 -10.80 -8.39
CA GLY A 3 49.91 -10.26 -7.46
C GLY A 3 50.08 -8.79 -7.03
N THR A 4 51.27 -8.20 -7.15
CA THR A 4 51.54 -6.84 -6.63
C THR A 4 51.12 -5.74 -7.60
N GLN A 5 51.31 -5.91 -8.91
CA GLN A 5 50.85 -4.94 -9.92
C GLN A 5 49.33 -4.91 -10.07
N GLY A 6 48.67 -6.07 -10.02
CA GLY A 6 47.20 -6.15 -10.07
C GLY A 6 46.54 -5.49 -8.85
N ARG A 7 47.14 -5.62 -7.65
CA ARG A 7 46.62 -5.02 -6.42
C ARG A 7 46.80 -3.49 -6.38
N ALA A 8 47.89 -2.97 -6.95
CA ALA A 8 48.11 -1.52 -7.05
C ALA A 8 47.13 -0.85 -8.03
N LEU A 9 46.87 -1.46 -9.19
CA LEU A 9 45.89 -0.99 -10.18
C LEU A 9 44.44 -1.05 -9.65
N GLU A 10 44.11 -1.96 -8.73
CA GLU A 10 42.78 -2.02 -8.11
C GLU A 10 42.53 -0.91 -7.08
N VAL A 11 43.56 -0.41 -6.41
CA VAL A 11 43.46 0.66 -5.41
C VAL A 11 43.30 2.04 -6.08
N ASP A 12 43.97 2.27 -7.21
CA ASP A 12 43.94 3.57 -7.91
C ASP A 12 42.70 3.80 -8.79
N THR A 13 42.00 2.72 -9.20
CA THR A 13 40.84 2.85 -10.09
C THR A 13 39.58 3.14 -9.28
N PRO A 14 38.89 4.29 -9.45
CA PRO A 14 37.69 4.59 -8.70
C PRO A 14 36.55 3.61 -8.99
N LEU A 15 35.70 3.39 -7.99
CA LEU A 15 34.40 2.71 -8.13
C LEU A 15 33.31 3.77 -8.24
N VAL A 16 32.66 3.84 -9.39
CA VAL A 16 31.56 4.77 -9.66
C VAL A 16 30.23 4.05 -9.44
N VAL A 17 29.36 4.67 -8.66
CA VAL A 17 28.11 4.09 -8.18
C VAL A 17 26.92 4.89 -8.69
N ASP A 18 26.01 4.23 -9.38
CA ASP A 18 24.70 4.83 -9.68
C ASP A 18 23.76 4.80 -8.48
N LEU A 19 22.81 5.74 -8.45
CA LEU A 19 21.90 5.92 -7.32
C LEU A 19 20.58 5.17 -7.52
N ASP A 20 19.79 5.62 -8.50
CA ASP A 20 18.40 5.20 -8.67
C ASP A 20 18.34 3.77 -9.24
N GLY A 21 17.60 2.89 -8.55
CA GLY A 21 17.52 1.47 -8.90
C GLY A 21 18.82 0.64 -8.69
N THR A 22 19.93 1.28 -8.31
CA THR A 22 21.22 0.65 -8.03
C THR A 22 21.52 0.67 -6.53
N LEU A 23 21.88 1.83 -5.98
CA LEU A 23 22.08 2.00 -4.54
C LEU A 23 20.74 2.03 -3.80
N LEU A 24 19.75 2.70 -4.40
CA LEU A 24 18.36 2.70 -3.97
C LEU A 24 17.59 1.64 -4.75
N ARG A 25 16.64 0.98 -4.09
CA ARG A 25 15.68 0.09 -4.76
C ARG A 25 14.52 0.85 -5.43
N SER A 26 14.49 2.16 -5.28
CA SER A 26 13.52 3.07 -5.87
C SER A 26 14.22 4.16 -6.70
N ASP A 27 13.41 5.01 -7.32
CA ASP A 27 13.85 6.16 -8.12
C ASP A 27 13.36 7.47 -7.45
N LEU A 28 14.30 8.36 -7.15
CA LEU A 28 14.04 9.61 -6.44
C LEU A 28 13.11 10.56 -7.18
N LEU A 29 13.02 10.50 -8.51
CA LEU A 29 12.05 11.29 -9.26
C LEU A 29 10.62 10.90 -8.86
N PHE A 30 10.35 9.61 -8.74
CA PHE A 30 9.02 9.13 -8.36
C PHE A 30 8.76 9.28 -6.86
N GLU A 31 9.78 9.10 -6.02
CA GLU A 31 9.70 9.39 -4.58
C GLU A 31 9.28 10.85 -4.33
N THR A 32 9.97 11.80 -4.96
CA THR A 32 9.67 13.24 -4.83
C THR A 32 8.34 13.60 -5.48
N ALA A 33 7.98 13.02 -6.63
CA ALA A 33 6.69 13.25 -7.25
C ALA A 33 5.52 12.80 -6.35
N VAL A 34 5.60 11.60 -5.77
CA VAL A 34 4.56 11.08 -4.87
C VAL A 34 4.49 11.90 -3.58
N ALA A 35 5.64 12.27 -2.99
CA ALA A 35 5.68 13.16 -1.83
C ALA A 35 5.07 14.54 -2.13
N PHE A 36 5.32 15.09 -3.32
CA PHE A 36 4.74 16.35 -3.77
C PHE A 36 3.22 16.25 -3.88
N ILE A 37 2.70 15.20 -4.52
CA ILE A 37 1.26 14.96 -4.68
C ILE A 37 0.59 14.80 -3.32
N ARG A 38 1.19 14.07 -2.39
CA ARG A 38 0.67 13.90 -1.02
C ARG A 38 0.52 15.25 -0.31
N GLY A 39 1.53 16.12 -0.43
CA GLY A 39 1.52 17.44 0.23
C GLY A 39 0.61 18.46 -0.46
N ARG A 40 0.44 18.35 -1.79
CA ARG A 40 -0.27 19.33 -2.63
C ARG A 40 -1.08 18.64 -3.74
N PRO A 41 -2.16 17.91 -3.41
CA PRO A 41 -2.88 17.06 -4.38
C PRO A 41 -3.47 17.84 -5.56
N LEU A 42 -3.95 19.06 -5.32
CA LEU A 42 -4.49 19.94 -6.37
C LEU A 42 -3.43 20.44 -7.36
N GLN A 43 -2.14 20.34 -7.03
CA GLN A 43 -1.04 20.82 -7.87
C GLN A 43 -0.43 19.72 -8.75
N VAL A 44 -1.04 18.54 -8.83
CA VAL A 44 -0.54 17.42 -9.66
C VAL A 44 -0.31 17.82 -11.12
N PHE A 45 -1.13 18.73 -11.66
CA PHE A 45 -1.00 19.21 -13.04
C PHE A 45 0.31 19.98 -13.31
N ARG A 46 0.94 20.54 -12.27
CA ARG A 46 2.24 21.22 -12.41
C ARG A 46 3.36 20.27 -12.82
N LEU A 47 3.24 18.98 -12.52
CA LEU A 47 4.23 17.99 -12.96
C LEU A 47 4.30 17.92 -14.49
N PHE A 48 3.16 18.03 -15.17
CA PHE A 48 3.11 18.06 -16.63
C PHE A 48 3.70 19.36 -17.19
N THR A 49 3.39 20.51 -16.58
CA THR A 49 3.93 21.79 -17.07
C THR A 49 5.45 21.88 -16.87
N TRP A 50 5.99 21.37 -15.76
CA TRP A 50 7.43 21.29 -15.55
C TRP A 50 8.11 20.30 -16.49
N LEU A 51 7.46 19.17 -16.80
CA LEU A 51 7.98 18.20 -17.76
C LEU A 51 8.09 18.80 -19.17
N LEU A 52 7.10 19.59 -19.60
CA LEU A 52 7.13 20.30 -20.89
C LEU A 52 8.27 21.31 -20.98
N GLN A 53 8.69 21.89 -19.85
CA GLN A 53 9.83 22.81 -19.76
C GLN A 53 11.19 22.08 -19.64
N GLY A 54 11.19 20.75 -19.52
CA GLY A 54 12.37 19.90 -19.53
C GLY A 54 12.57 19.05 -18.28
N LYS A 55 13.18 17.88 -18.44
CA LYS A 55 13.41 16.90 -17.36
C LYS A 55 14.29 17.43 -16.22
N ALA A 56 15.29 18.26 -16.53
CA ALA A 56 16.18 18.84 -15.52
C ALA A 56 15.40 19.78 -14.58
N LEU A 57 14.54 20.63 -15.15
CA LEU A 57 13.70 21.55 -14.38
C LEU A 57 12.69 20.79 -13.50
N LEU A 58 12.05 19.75 -14.03
CA LEU A 58 11.15 18.89 -13.27
C LEU A 58 11.85 18.32 -12.02
N LYS A 59 13.03 17.73 -12.20
CA LYS A 59 13.84 17.17 -11.10
C LYS A 59 14.21 18.23 -10.06
N GLN A 60 14.64 19.40 -10.49
CA GLN A 60 14.98 20.51 -9.60
C GLN A 60 13.76 20.99 -8.79
N ARG A 61 12.62 21.22 -9.44
CA ARG A 61 11.40 21.70 -8.78
C ARG A 61 10.87 20.69 -7.76
N LEU A 62 10.95 19.40 -8.08
CA LEU A 62 10.57 18.32 -7.17
C LEU A 62 11.52 18.21 -5.98
N ALA A 63 12.83 18.21 -6.23
CA ALA A 63 13.85 18.10 -5.18
C ALA A 63 13.81 19.26 -4.19
N LEU A 64 13.58 20.50 -4.66
CA LEU A 64 13.48 21.69 -3.80
C LEU A 64 12.10 21.85 -3.17
N GLY A 65 11.05 21.35 -3.83
CA GLY A 65 9.65 21.51 -3.41
C GLY A 65 9.15 20.46 -2.42
N THR A 66 9.96 19.43 -2.12
CA THR A 66 9.64 18.33 -1.23
C THR A 66 10.74 18.08 -0.22
N ASN A 67 10.36 17.62 0.97
CA ASN A 67 11.30 17.18 1.99
C ASN A 67 11.15 15.67 2.15
N ILE A 68 12.19 14.92 1.80
CA ILE A 68 12.24 13.47 1.95
C ILE A 68 13.29 13.16 3.01
N ASP A 69 12.92 12.32 3.97
CA ASP A 69 13.89 11.76 4.90
C ASP A 69 14.76 10.72 4.17
N VAL A 70 15.97 11.13 3.83
CA VAL A 70 16.94 10.29 3.13
C VAL A 70 17.36 9.07 3.94
N ALA A 71 17.31 9.13 5.28
CA ALA A 71 17.78 8.06 6.14
C ALA A 71 16.91 6.79 6.05
N LEU A 72 15.67 6.92 5.58
CA LEU A 72 14.70 5.83 5.50
C LEU A 72 14.41 5.39 4.06
N LEU A 73 15.16 5.90 3.08
CA LEU A 73 15.06 5.43 1.71
C LEU A 73 15.41 3.93 1.61
N PRO A 74 14.85 3.20 0.61
CA PRO A 74 15.03 1.76 0.51
C PRO A 74 16.39 1.41 -0.10
N TYR A 75 17.46 1.57 0.69
CA TYR A 75 18.83 1.20 0.30
C TYR A 75 18.98 -0.30 0.06
N ASP A 76 19.71 -0.69 -0.99
CA ASP A 76 20.05 -2.09 -1.21
C ASP A 76 21.23 -2.50 -0.33
N ALA A 77 20.94 -3.26 0.72
CA ALA A 77 21.93 -3.72 1.68
C ALA A 77 23.11 -4.50 1.03
N ALA A 78 22.87 -5.24 -0.05
CA ALA A 78 23.93 -5.98 -0.73
C ALA A 78 24.89 -5.04 -1.49
N VAL A 79 24.35 -3.97 -2.08
CA VAL A 79 25.15 -2.92 -2.74
C VAL A 79 25.93 -2.10 -1.70
N ILE A 80 25.31 -1.75 -0.58
CA ILE A 80 25.99 -1.08 0.54
C ILE A 80 27.17 -1.92 1.04
N ALA A 81 26.95 -3.21 1.30
CA ALA A 81 28.01 -4.12 1.75
C ALA A 81 29.14 -4.22 0.72
N TYR A 82 28.81 -4.26 -0.57
CA TYR A 82 29.80 -4.26 -1.65
C TYR A 82 30.68 -2.99 -1.66
N ILE A 83 30.05 -1.82 -1.53
CA ILE A 83 30.75 -0.53 -1.50
C ILE A 83 31.66 -0.45 -0.27
N GLN A 84 31.16 -0.82 0.91
CA GLN A 84 31.92 -0.81 2.16
C GLN A 84 33.15 -1.70 2.08
N ALA A 85 33.02 -2.91 1.52
CA ALA A 85 34.16 -3.82 1.33
C ALA A 85 35.24 -3.22 0.43
N ARG A 86 34.87 -2.50 -0.64
CA ARG A 86 35.85 -1.84 -1.52
C ARG A 86 36.51 -0.63 -0.87
N ARG A 87 35.76 0.16 -0.09
CA ARG A 87 36.30 1.30 0.66
C ARG A 87 37.31 0.86 1.72
N GLN A 88 37.08 -0.26 2.40
CA GLN A 88 38.03 -0.85 3.36
C GLN A 88 39.38 -1.23 2.71
N HIS A 89 39.39 -1.50 1.41
CA HIS A 89 40.61 -1.75 0.64
C HIS A 89 41.29 -0.47 0.11
N GLY A 90 40.90 0.71 0.60
CA GLY A 90 41.49 2.01 0.24
C GLY A 90 41.01 2.58 -1.10
N ARG A 91 39.97 1.98 -1.69
CA ARG A 91 39.48 2.36 -3.02
C ARG A 91 38.60 3.62 -2.94
N ARG A 92 38.82 4.57 -3.85
CA ARG A 92 37.95 5.75 -3.99
C ARG A 92 36.58 5.36 -4.52
N VAL A 93 35.52 5.90 -3.92
CA VAL A 93 34.13 5.63 -4.28
C VAL A 93 33.43 6.93 -4.65
N ILE A 94 32.79 6.94 -5.82
CA ILE A 94 32.15 8.12 -6.39
C ILE A 94 30.67 7.83 -6.61
N LEU A 95 29.80 8.75 -6.19
CA LEU A 95 28.38 8.70 -6.54
C LEU A 95 28.17 9.46 -7.86
N ALA A 96 27.64 8.80 -8.90
CA ALA A 96 27.34 9.43 -10.18
C ALA A 96 25.89 9.15 -10.60
N THR A 97 25.02 10.15 -10.49
CA THR A 97 23.57 9.98 -10.62
C THR A 97 22.93 11.02 -11.53
N ALA A 98 21.81 10.63 -12.15
CA ALA A 98 20.93 11.57 -12.85
C ALA A 98 19.96 12.30 -11.89
N SER A 99 19.96 11.98 -10.60
CA SER A 99 19.17 12.70 -9.58
C SER A 99 19.73 14.09 -9.27
N HIS A 100 18.89 14.96 -8.72
CA HIS A 100 19.27 16.35 -8.43
C HIS A 100 20.33 16.41 -7.32
N GLU A 101 21.32 17.29 -7.48
CA GLU A 101 22.47 17.45 -6.57
C GLU A 101 22.08 17.59 -5.09
N THR A 102 21.00 18.30 -4.77
CA THR A 102 20.55 18.47 -3.39
C THR A 102 20.30 17.13 -2.69
N LEU A 103 19.58 16.22 -3.34
CA LEU A 103 19.25 14.90 -2.77
C LEU A 103 20.47 13.98 -2.80
N ALA A 104 21.24 14.01 -3.88
CA ALA A 104 22.46 13.21 -4.00
C ALA A 104 23.46 13.54 -2.89
N ASN A 105 23.67 14.84 -2.63
CA ASN A 105 24.56 15.32 -1.56
C ASN A 105 24.02 14.99 -0.16
N GLN A 106 22.71 15.10 0.07
CA GLN A 106 22.10 14.68 1.35
C GLN A 106 22.30 13.18 1.61
N ILE A 107 22.11 12.34 0.59
CA ILE A 107 22.34 10.89 0.67
C ILE A 107 23.82 10.59 0.91
N ALA A 108 24.72 11.27 0.20
CA ALA A 108 26.16 11.08 0.40
C ALA A 108 26.62 11.50 1.81
N ALA A 109 26.09 12.61 2.32
CA ALA A 109 26.35 13.08 3.68
C ALA A 109 25.80 12.13 4.74
N HIS A 110 24.63 11.51 4.50
CA HIS A 110 24.05 10.52 5.39
C HIS A 110 24.86 9.22 5.44
N LEU A 111 25.29 8.70 4.28
CA LEU A 111 25.95 7.39 4.19
C LEU A 111 27.46 7.46 4.45
N GLN A 112 28.09 8.62 4.29
CA GLN A 112 29.50 8.89 4.59
C GLN A 112 30.49 7.91 3.91
N MET A 113 30.12 7.39 2.73
CA MET A 113 30.92 6.38 2.00
C MET A 113 31.38 6.83 0.61
N PHE A 114 31.04 8.05 0.20
CA PHE A 114 31.42 8.62 -1.09
C PHE A 114 32.43 9.73 -0.92
N ASP A 115 33.49 9.71 -1.72
CA ASP A 115 34.55 10.73 -1.73
C ASP A 115 34.19 11.90 -2.65
N GLN A 116 33.32 11.67 -3.64
CA GLN A 116 32.83 12.69 -4.55
C GLN A 116 31.42 12.36 -5.04
N VAL A 117 30.64 13.40 -5.36
CA VAL A 117 29.28 13.29 -5.91
C VAL A 117 29.21 14.04 -7.23
N TRP A 118 28.70 13.36 -8.25
CA TRP A 118 28.38 13.91 -9.56
C TRP A 118 26.89 13.70 -9.79
N ALA A 119 26.15 14.78 -9.93
CA ALA A 119 24.69 14.75 -9.97
C ALA A 119 24.16 15.64 -11.09
N SER A 120 22.88 15.50 -11.42
CA SER A 120 22.21 16.48 -12.27
C SER A 120 22.02 17.80 -11.52
N ASP A 121 22.15 18.90 -12.25
CA ASP A 121 21.83 20.25 -11.77
C ASP A 121 20.58 20.80 -12.50
N GLY A 122 20.23 22.06 -12.25
CA GLY A 122 19.06 22.71 -12.87
C GLY A 122 19.16 22.90 -14.41
N LYS A 123 20.34 22.69 -15.02
CA LYS A 123 20.62 22.90 -16.45
C LYS A 123 20.94 21.59 -17.17
N THR A 124 21.66 20.69 -16.51
CA THR A 124 22.26 19.49 -17.08
C THR A 124 21.71 18.24 -16.40
N ASN A 125 20.99 17.42 -17.16
CA ASN A 125 20.59 16.09 -16.72
C ASN A 125 21.71 15.08 -17.01
N LEU A 126 22.36 14.57 -15.96
CA LEU A 126 23.51 13.66 -16.00
C LEU A 126 23.08 12.18 -16.16
N SER A 127 22.45 11.86 -17.29
CA SER A 127 22.00 10.50 -17.62
C SER A 127 22.75 9.90 -18.80
N ALA A 128 22.87 8.57 -18.83
CA ALA A 128 23.38 7.79 -19.96
C ALA A 128 24.68 8.37 -20.56
N HIS A 129 24.66 8.75 -21.85
CA HIS A 129 25.83 9.27 -22.57
C HIS A 129 26.50 10.47 -21.91
N ARG A 130 25.76 11.40 -21.30
CA ARG A 130 26.39 12.54 -20.61
C ARG A 130 27.16 12.09 -19.37
N LYS A 131 26.63 11.10 -18.64
CA LYS A 131 27.33 10.48 -17.51
C LYS A 131 28.58 9.76 -18.00
N ARG A 132 28.48 9.00 -19.10
CA ARG A 132 29.63 8.37 -19.75
C ARG A 132 30.71 9.39 -20.13
N ASP A 133 30.35 10.44 -20.84
CA ASP A 133 31.31 11.43 -21.38
C ASP A 133 32.04 12.17 -20.24
N LEU A 134 31.32 12.46 -19.16
CA LEU A 134 31.88 13.02 -17.94
C LEU A 134 32.87 12.08 -17.25
N LEU A 135 32.55 10.79 -17.14
CA LEU A 135 33.43 9.81 -16.51
C LEU A 135 34.68 9.56 -17.36
N VAL A 136 34.52 9.49 -18.69
CA VAL A 136 35.63 9.34 -19.63
C VAL A 136 36.54 10.58 -19.60
N SER A 137 35.99 11.79 -19.49
CA SER A 137 36.82 13.00 -19.43
C SER A 137 37.67 13.10 -18.16
N HIS A 138 37.23 12.52 -17.05
CA HIS A 138 37.95 12.55 -15.77
C HIS A 138 38.90 11.37 -15.55
N TYR A 139 38.55 10.18 -16.04
CA TYR A 139 39.28 8.95 -15.75
C TYR A 139 39.84 8.26 -17.00
N GLY A 140 39.42 8.65 -18.20
CA GLY A 140 39.72 7.94 -19.44
C GLY A 140 38.88 6.68 -19.63
N GLU A 141 38.95 6.10 -20.82
CA GLU A 141 38.33 4.79 -21.10
C GLU A 141 39.07 3.69 -20.35
N GLY A 142 38.35 2.80 -19.66
CA GLY A 142 38.93 1.77 -18.80
C GLY A 142 39.55 2.30 -17.51
N GLY A 143 39.37 3.59 -17.18
CA GLY A 143 39.92 4.21 -15.98
C GLY A 143 39.03 4.15 -14.74
N PHE A 144 37.89 3.48 -14.79
CA PHE A 144 36.94 3.35 -13.68
C PHE A 144 36.14 2.04 -13.75
N ASP A 145 35.67 1.54 -12.61
CA ASP A 145 34.66 0.48 -12.56
C ASP A 145 33.29 1.11 -12.27
N TYR A 146 32.22 0.54 -12.82
CA TYR A 146 30.87 1.12 -12.70
C TYR A 146 29.85 0.11 -12.21
N ILE A 147 29.09 0.49 -11.18
CA ILE A 147 27.91 -0.25 -10.71
C ILE A 147 26.63 0.46 -11.15
N GLY A 148 25.75 -0.29 -11.81
CA GLY A 148 24.47 0.19 -12.35
C GLY A 148 23.44 -0.93 -12.50
N ASN A 149 22.24 -0.63 -12.98
CA ASN A 149 21.13 -1.58 -13.06
C ASN A 149 20.34 -1.53 -14.38
N SER A 150 20.53 -0.48 -15.19
CA SER A 150 19.61 -0.08 -16.24
C SER A 150 20.18 -0.28 -17.65
N ARG A 151 19.36 -0.05 -18.68
CA ARG A 151 19.84 -0.03 -20.07
C ARG A 151 20.68 1.21 -20.38
N ASP A 152 20.43 2.31 -19.68
CA ASP A 152 21.17 3.57 -19.83
C ASP A 152 22.64 3.40 -19.41
N ASP A 153 22.91 2.42 -18.55
CA ASP A 153 24.25 2.07 -18.08
C ASP A 153 25.06 1.26 -19.09
N LEU A 154 24.43 0.69 -20.14
CA LEU A 154 25.13 -0.11 -21.15
C LEU A 154 26.22 0.68 -21.88
N CYS A 155 26.00 1.97 -22.12
CA CYS A 155 27.01 2.82 -22.78
C CYS A 155 28.17 3.19 -21.85
N ILE A 156 27.95 3.14 -20.53
CA ILE A 156 28.96 3.40 -19.51
C ILE A 156 29.77 2.12 -19.27
N TRP A 157 29.11 0.98 -19.14
CA TRP A 157 29.78 -0.31 -19.00
C TRP A 157 30.74 -0.59 -20.15
N LYS A 158 30.37 -0.22 -21.38
CA LYS A 158 31.22 -0.42 -22.57
C LYS A 158 32.58 0.27 -22.49
N VAL A 159 32.67 1.39 -21.78
CA VAL A 159 33.91 2.17 -21.60
C VAL A 159 34.50 2.02 -20.19
N SER A 160 33.85 1.27 -19.31
CA SER A 160 34.35 0.96 -17.97
C SER A 160 35.29 -0.24 -18.00
N ARG A 161 36.20 -0.31 -17.03
CA ARG A 161 37.11 -1.45 -16.88
C ARG A 161 36.35 -2.70 -16.43
N LYS A 162 35.54 -2.57 -15.38
CA LYS A 162 34.67 -3.64 -14.88
C LYS A 162 33.23 -3.14 -14.70
N ALA A 163 32.30 -3.99 -15.11
CA ALA A 163 30.87 -3.78 -14.92
C ALA A 163 30.36 -4.59 -13.72
N ILE A 164 29.76 -3.90 -12.75
CA ILE A 164 29.01 -4.52 -11.65
C ILE A 164 27.53 -4.27 -11.91
N VAL A 165 26.76 -5.34 -12.01
CA VAL A 165 25.34 -5.26 -12.35
C VAL A 165 24.51 -5.48 -11.10
N ALA A 166 23.90 -4.42 -10.58
CA ALA A 166 23.01 -4.48 -9.42
C ALA A 166 21.56 -4.65 -9.87
N SER A 167 20.85 -5.63 -9.29
CA SER A 167 19.41 -5.88 -9.46
C SER A 167 18.88 -5.57 -10.88
N PRO A 168 19.42 -6.20 -11.94
CA PRO A 168 19.22 -5.75 -13.31
C PRO A 168 17.78 -5.82 -13.77
N LEU A 169 17.37 -4.82 -14.57
CA LEU A 169 16.11 -4.90 -15.30
C LEU A 169 16.12 -6.05 -16.32
N ALA A 170 14.94 -6.45 -16.78
CA ALA A 170 14.78 -7.56 -17.72
C ALA A 170 15.63 -7.35 -19.00
N GLY A 171 16.52 -8.31 -19.26
CA GLY A 171 17.44 -8.29 -20.41
C GLY A 171 18.75 -7.51 -20.19
N VAL A 172 18.88 -6.70 -19.13
CA VAL A 172 20.09 -5.91 -18.86
C VAL A 172 21.27 -6.81 -18.50
N GLU A 173 21.08 -7.83 -17.66
CA GLU A 173 22.17 -8.78 -17.32
C GLU A 173 22.75 -9.43 -18.58
N ARG A 174 21.88 -9.86 -19.50
CA ARG A 174 22.31 -10.49 -20.76
C ARG A 174 23.07 -9.50 -21.65
N ALA A 175 22.56 -8.28 -21.78
CA ALA A 175 23.19 -7.24 -22.59
C ALA A 175 24.53 -6.78 -22.01
N ALA A 176 24.66 -6.69 -20.68
CA ALA A 176 25.91 -6.36 -20.00
C ALA A 176 26.93 -7.50 -20.16
N ARG A 177 26.53 -8.77 -19.95
CA ARG A 177 27.42 -9.92 -20.14
C ARG A 177 27.93 -10.05 -21.58
N ALA A 178 27.15 -9.64 -22.57
CA ALA A 178 27.57 -9.61 -23.97
C ALA A 178 28.74 -8.64 -24.24
N GLN A 179 29.00 -7.67 -23.35
CA GLN A 179 30.15 -6.75 -23.46
C GLN A 179 31.47 -7.35 -22.94
N GLY A 180 31.42 -8.49 -22.23
CA GLY A 180 32.61 -9.24 -21.82
C GLY A 180 33.35 -8.74 -20.58
N ASN A 181 32.95 -7.62 -19.96
CA ASN A 181 33.64 -7.01 -18.81
C ASN A 181 32.85 -7.06 -17.48
N VAL A 182 31.82 -7.91 -17.38
CA VAL A 182 31.03 -8.06 -16.15
C VAL A 182 31.83 -8.82 -15.08
N GLU A 183 32.12 -8.16 -13.96
CA GLU A 183 32.81 -8.76 -12.81
C GLU A 183 31.82 -9.50 -11.89
N GLN A 184 30.72 -8.85 -11.53
CA GLN A 184 29.78 -9.38 -10.56
C GLN A 184 28.35 -8.94 -10.87
N VAL A 185 27.39 -9.83 -10.55
CA VAL A 185 25.96 -9.53 -10.57
C VAL A 185 25.41 -9.66 -9.16
N ILE A 186 24.89 -8.56 -8.61
CA ILE A 186 24.26 -8.52 -7.29
C ILE A 186 22.75 -8.63 -7.50
N LYS A 187 22.13 -9.74 -7.08
CA LYS A 187 20.68 -9.96 -7.24
C LYS A 187 19.95 -9.77 -5.92
N SER A 188 18.96 -8.88 -5.89
CA SER A 188 17.97 -8.83 -4.81
C SER A 188 16.95 -9.98 -4.96
N THR A 189 16.68 -10.70 -3.87
CA THR A 189 15.97 -11.99 -3.85
C THR A 189 14.44 -11.89 -3.75
N SER A 190 13.81 -10.73 -3.98
CA SER A 190 12.36 -10.61 -3.79
C SER A 190 11.54 -11.16 -4.97
N SER A 191 10.63 -12.12 -4.70
CA SER A 191 9.65 -12.60 -5.69
C SER A 191 8.65 -11.50 -6.04
N ARG A 192 8.75 -10.98 -7.27
CA ARG A 192 7.87 -9.90 -7.78
C ARG A 192 6.38 -10.29 -7.75
N ARG A 193 6.05 -11.58 -7.91
CA ARG A 193 4.64 -12.04 -7.85
C ARG A 193 4.07 -11.95 -6.44
N SER A 194 4.80 -12.43 -5.45
CA SER A 194 4.40 -12.34 -4.03
C SER A 194 4.24 -10.89 -3.59
N ALA A 195 5.15 -10.02 -4.06
CA ALA A 195 5.07 -8.58 -3.82
C ALA A 195 3.76 -7.97 -4.36
N TRP A 196 3.33 -8.33 -5.57
CA TRP A 196 2.04 -7.88 -6.11
C TRP A 196 0.83 -8.42 -5.34
N TYR A 197 0.82 -9.69 -4.95
CA TYR A 197 -0.26 -10.24 -4.11
C TYR A 197 -0.39 -9.48 -2.78
N LYS A 198 0.74 -9.11 -2.17
CA LYS A 198 0.80 -8.30 -0.95
C LYS A 198 0.34 -6.86 -1.21
N ALA A 199 0.75 -6.25 -2.32
CA ALA A 199 0.41 -4.87 -2.68
C ALA A 199 -1.07 -4.68 -3.05
N LEU A 200 -1.65 -5.60 -3.83
CA LEU A 200 -3.08 -5.61 -4.17
C LEU A 200 -3.97 -5.93 -2.96
N ARG A 201 -3.38 -6.52 -1.91
CA ARG A 201 -4.07 -6.94 -0.68
C ARG A 201 -5.28 -7.83 -0.97
N LEU A 202 -5.12 -8.86 -1.79
CA LEU A 202 -6.23 -9.77 -2.14
C LEU A 202 -6.93 -10.38 -0.91
N HIS A 203 -6.20 -10.61 0.18
CA HIS A 203 -6.78 -11.07 1.45
C HIS A 203 -7.84 -10.09 2.03
N GLN A 204 -7.76 -8.79 1.72
CA GLN A 204 -8.74 -7.78 2.14
C GLN A 204 -10.01 -7.81 1.28
N TRP A 205 -10.01 -8.47 0.12
CA TRP A 205 -11.21 -8.62 -0.71
C TRP A 205 -12.30 -9.40 -0.01
N LEU A 206 -11.92 -10.19 0.99
CA LEU A 206 -12.85 -10.91 1.86
C LEU A 206 -13.91 -10.01 2.51
N LYS A 207 -13.61 -8.72 2.74
CA LYS A 207 -14.62 -7.75 3.20
C LYS A 207 -15.75 -7.56 2.21
N ASN A 208 -15.48 -7.73 0.91
CA ASN A 208 -16.46 -7.59 -0.15
C ASN A 208 -17.46 -8.77 -0.15
N THR A 209 -17.26 -9.82 0.66
CA THR A 209 -18.30 -10.83 0.90
C THR A 209 -19.58 -10.20 1.47
N LEU A 210 -19.49 -9.03 2.11
CA LEU A 210 -20.66 -8.25 2.54
C LEU A 210 -21.61 -7.85 1.38
N ILE A 211 -21.15 -7.86 0.13
CA ILE A 211 -21.97 -7.63 -1.06
C ILE A 211 -23.08 -8.69 -1.19
N PHE A 212 -22.89 -9.90 -0.65
CA PHE A 212 -23.88 -10.97 -0.71
C PHE A 212 -24.93 -10.90 0.41
N VAL A 213 -24.78 -10.01 1.39
CA VAL A 213 -25.75 -9.87 2.51
C VAL A 213 -27.18 -9.61 2.04
N PRO A 214 -27.45 -8.72 1.06
CA PRO A 214 -28.80 -8.49 0.57
C PRO A 214 -29.41 -9.72 -0.11
N LEU A 215 -28.59 -10.52 -0.81
CA LEU A 215 -29.05 -11.76 -1.46
C LEU A 215 -29.48 -12.80 -0.43
N LEU A 216 -28.73 -12.92 0.66
CA LEU A 216 -29.07 -13.78 1.80
C LEU A 216 -30.35 -13.32 2.49
N ALA A 217 -30.46 -12.01 2.77
CA ALA A 217 -31.62 -11.44 3.43
C ALA A 217 -32.92 -11.56 2.61
N ALA A 218 -32.81 -11.52 1.28
CA ALA A 218 -33.95 -11.72 0.37
C ALA A 218 -34.29 -13.20 0.12
N HIS A 219 -33.54 -14.15 0.68
CA HIS A 219 -33.70 -15.60 0.45
C HIS A 219 -33.60 -16.02 -1.03
N GLN A 220 -32.93 -15.24 -1.89
CA GLN A 220 -32.80 -15.51 -3.34
C GLN A 220 -31.48 -16.17 -3.74
N VAL A 221 -30.79 -16.82 -2.79
CA VAL A 221 -29.48 -17.46 -3.02
C VAL A 221 -29.48 -18.57 -4.06
N GLN A 222 -30.64 -19.09 -4.44
CA GLN A 222 -30.79 -20.14 -5.46
C GLN A 222 -30.76 -19.59 -6.89
N SER A 223 -30.87 -18.26 -7.08
CA SER A 223 -30.83 -17.64 -8.41
C SER A 223 -29.40 -17.60 -8.94
N MET A 224 -29.14 -18.40 -9.98
CA MET A 224 -27.84 -18.42 -10.65
C MET A 224 -27.44 -17.05 -11.21
N GLN A 225 -28.39 -16.31 -11.77
CA GLN A 225 -28.14 -14.97 -12.32
C GLN A 225 -27.67 -14.00 -11.23
N LEU A 226 -28.36 -13.96 -10.09
CA LEU A 226 -27.98 -13.08 -8.98
C LEU A 226 -26.63 -13.49 -8.37
N LEU A 227 -26.31 -14.79 -8.32
CA LEU A 227 -24.99 -15.24 -7.90
C LEU A 227 -23.89 -14.73 -8.84
N LEU A 228 -24.10 -14.79 -10.16
CA LEU A 228 -23.16 -14.26 -11.15
C LEU A 228 -23.00 -12.74 -11.01
N ASP A 229 -24.10 -12.00 -10.86
CA ASP A 229 -24.06 -10.55 -10.64
C ASP A 229 -23.30 -10.20 -9.35
N GLY A 230 -23.45 -11.03 -8.31
CA GLY A 230 -22.75 -10.87 -7.04
C GLY A 230 -21.25 -11.14 -7.14
N LEU A 231 -20.85 -12.16 -7.92
CA LEU A 231 -19.44 -12.45 -8.21
C LEU A 231 -18.80 -11.34 -9.03
N LEU A 232 -19.50 -10.80 -10.03
CA LEU A 232 -19.06 -9.65 -10.81
C LEU A 232 -18.94 -8.40 -9.93
N ALA A 233 -19.92 -8.13 -9.08
CA ALA A 233 -19.89 -7.02 -8.13
C ALA A 233 -18.71 -7.15 -7.15
N PHE A 234 -18.46 -8.36 -6.64
CA PHE A 234 -17.31 -8.68 -5.78
C PHE A 234 -15.98 -8.40 -6.49
N LEU A 235 -15.84 -8.81 -7.76
CA LEU A 235 -14.65 -8.55 -8.56
C LEU A 235 -14.45 -7.04 -8.80
N CYS A 236 -15.49 -6.33 -9.24
CA CYS A 236 -15.46 -4.87 -9.44
C CYS A 236 -15.04 -4.13 -8.16
N PHE A 237 -15.63 -4.48 -7.02
CA PHE A 237 -15.24 -3.91 -5.72
C PHE A 237 -13.81 -4.29 -5.32
N GLY A 238 -13.37 -5.51 -5.63
CA GLY A 238 -12.00 -5.98 -5.38
C GLY A 238 -10.96 -5.17 -6.16
N LEU A 239 -11.19 -4.97 -7.47
CA LEU A 239 -10.35 -4.18 -8.35
C LEU A 239 -10.29 -2.71 -7.90
N CYS A 240 -11.45 -2.10 -7.62
CA CYS A 240 -11.55 -0.74 -7.11
C CYS A 240 -10.83 -0.57 -5.76
N ALA A 241 -11.07 -1.47 -4.80
CA ALA A 241 -10.40 -1.44 -3.50
C ALA A 241 -8.87 -1.60 -3.64
N SER A 242 -8.41 -2.47 -4.55
CA SER A 242 -6.98 -2.65 -4.83
C SER A 242 -6.34 -1.38 -5.39
N SER A 243 -7.02 -0.70 -6.32
CA SER A 243 -6.58 0.61 -6.84
C SER A 243 -6.38 1.62 -5.71
N VAL A 244 -7.34 1.72 -4.78
CA VAL A 244 -7.24 2.61 -3.62
C VAL A 244 -6.13 2.19 -2.66
N TYR A 245 -5.94 0.88 -2.42
CA TYR A 245 -4.85 0.40 -1.56
C TYR A 245 -3.48 0.72 -2.14
N LEU A 246 -3.27 0.54 -3.45
CA LEU A 246 -2.02 0.90 -4.11
C LEU A 246 -1.79 2.41 -4.03
N LEU A 247 -2.81 3.23 -4.31
CA LEU A 247 -2.72 4.69 -4.20
C LEU A 247 -2.34 5.13 -2.78
N ASN A 248 -2.96 4.54 -1.77
CA ASN A 248 -2.65 4.83 -0.38
C ASN A 248 -1.23 4.40 0.00
N ASP A 249 -0.77 3.23 -0.46
CA ASP A 249 0.61 2.78 -0.18
C ASP A 249 1.66 3.66 -0.86
N LEU A 250 1.35 4.28 -2.00
CA LEU A 250 2.21 5.30 -2.60
C LEU A 250 2.15 6.60 -1.78
N LEU A 251 0.96 7.12 -1.50
CA LEU A 251 0.83 8.38 -0.78
C LEU A 251 1.41 8.30 0.64
N ASP A 252 1.30 7.17 1.33
CA ASP A 252 1.79 6.96 2.70
C ASP A 252 3.24 6.42 2.76
N LEU A 253 4.02 6.43 1.66
CA LEU A 253 5.41 5.90 1.61
C LEU A 253 6.30 6.32 2.78
N ALA A 254 6.35 7.63 3.08
CA ALA A 254 7.18 8.17 4.15
C ALA A 254 6.71 7.69 5.53
N ASP A 255 5.40 7.67 5.78
CA ASP A 255 4.83 7.20 7.04
C ASP A 255 5.05 5.68 7.21
N ASP A 256 4.89 4.92 6.13
CA ASP A 256 5.05 3.47 6.13
C ASP A 256 6.49 3.06 6.46
N ARG A 257 7.50 3.78 5.96
CA ARG A 257 8.92 3.51 6.26
C ARG A 257 9.31 3.74 7.72
N HIS A 258 8.67 4.70 8.39
CA HIS A 258 8.87 4.93 9.81
C HIS A 258 8.21 3.85 10.68
N HIS A 259 7.29 3.07 10.14
CA HIS A 259 6.48 2.13 10.90
C HIS A 259 7.14 0.74 10.96
N ARG A 260 7.14 0.12 12.15
CA ARG A 260 7.81 -1.17 12.42
C ARG A 260 7.45 -2.30 11.45
N SER A 261 6.16 -2.51 11.19
CA SER A 261 5.67 -3.54 10.24
C SER A 261 5.40 -3.01 8.82
N LYS A 262 4.89 -1.78 8.66
CA LYS A 262 4.51 -1.24 7.34
C LYS A 262 5.72 -0.89 6.46
N ARG A 263 6.92 -0.75 7.02
CA ARG A 263 8.16 -0.56 6.24
C ARG A 263 8.46 -1.73 5.29
N GLU A 264 7.91 -2.90 5.58
CA GLU A 264 8.01 -4.10 4.72
C GLU A 264 6.92 -4.16 3.63
N ARG A 265 6.13 -3.10 3.47
CA ARG A 265 5.21 -3.01 2.33
C ARG A 265 6.02 -2.97 1.02
N PRO A 266 5.52 -3.56 -0.06
CA PRO A 266 6.28 -3.70 -1.30
C PRO A 266 6.83 -2.39 -1.88
N PHE A 267 6.07 -1.29 -1.85
CA PHE A 267 6.55 0.02 -2.32
C PHE A 267 7.48 0.70 -1.31
N ALA A 268 7.15 0.67 -0.01
CA ALA A 268 7.98 1.27 1.04
C ALA A 268 9.40 0.68 1.10
N SER A 269 9.51 -0.64 0.92
CA SER A 269 10.77 -1.39 0.89
C SER A 269 11.49 -1.44 -0.48
N GLY A 270 10.88 -0.86 -1.52
CA GLY A 270 11.42 -0.89 -2.89
C GLY A 270 11.38 -2.27 -3.58
N GLN A 271 10.58 -3.22 -3.10
CA GLN A 271 10.37 -4.51 -3.80
C GLN A 271 9.56 -4.34 -5.09
N LEU A 272 8.63 -3.37 -5.12
CA LEU A 272 7.92 -2.96 -6.31
C LEU A 272 8.31 -1.52 -6.69
N PRO A 273 8.57 -1.26 -7.98
CA PRO A 273 8.87 0.08 -8.45
C PRO A 273 7.64 0.98 -8.36
N ILE A 274 7.84 2.24 -7.99
CA ILE A 274 6.75 3.22 -7.80
C ILE A 274 6.02 3.46 -9.12
N GLU A 275 6.74 3.50 -10.25
CA GLU A 275 6.15 3.67 -11.58
C GLU A 275 5.08 2.63 -11.89
N SER A 276 5.34 1.38 -11.49
CA SER A 276 4.39 0.29 -11.73
C SER A 276 3.09 0.47 -10.93
N GLY A 277 3.18 1.00 -9.71
CA GLY A 277 2.00 1.37 -8.92
C GLY A 277 1.21 2.47 -9.60
N LEU A 278 1.88 3.54 -10.04
CA LEU A 278 1.25 4.67 -10.75
C LEU A 278 0.53 4.25 -12.04
N LEU A 279 1.03 3.21 -12.73
CA LEU A 279 0.38 2.65 -13.92
C LEU A 279 -0.79 1.73 -13.58
N VAL A 280 -0.64 0.86 -12.58
CA VAL A 280 -1.64 -0.17 -12.24
C VAL A 280 -2.88 0.43 -11.56
N ILE A 281 -2.73 1.50 -10.77
CA ILE A 281 -3.84 2.21 -10.12
C ILE A 281 -4.96 2.59 -11.12
N PRO A 282 -4.70 3.40 -12.18
CA PRO A 282 -5.74 3.79 -13.12
C PRO A 282 -6.24 2.62 -13.97
N LEU A 283 -5.39 1.63 -14.28
CA LEU A 283 -5.80 0.43 -15.02
C LEU A 283 -6.84 -0.39 -14.25
N LEU A 284 -6.60 -0.63 -12.96
CA LEU A 284 -7.56 -1.34 -12.09
C LEU A 284 -8.86 -0.56 -11.95
N LEU A 285 -8.79 0.76 -11.83
CA LEU A 285 -9.95 1.62 -11.72
C LEU A 285 -10.79 1.59 -13.00
N ALA A 286 -10.13 1.76 -14.15
CA ALA A 286 -10.78 1.70 -15.46
C ALA A 286 -11.42 0.32 -15.70
N ALA A 287 -10.72 -0.77 -15.35
CA ALA A 287 -11.28 -2.11 -15.46
C ALA A 287 -12.50 -2.32 -14.55
N ALA A 288 -12.44 -1.85 -13.30
CA ALA A 288 -13.56 -1.94 -12.35
C ALA A 288 -14.81 -1.21 -12.87
N PHE A 289 -14.66 0.04 -13.32
CA PHE A 289 -15.79 0.83 -13.82
C PHE A 289 -16.29 0.39 -15.19
N ALA A 290 -15.40 -0.05 -16.09
CA ALA A 290 -15.81 -0.60 -17.38
C ALA A 290 -16.63 -1.88 -17.18
N LEU A 291 -16.14 -2.81 -16.34
CA LEU A 291 -16.88 -4.04 -16.05
C LEU A 291 -18.23 -3.74 -15.38
N ALA A 292 -18.25 -2.83 -14.41
CA ALA A 292 -19.48 -2.38 -13.76
C ALA A 292 -20.48 -1.74 -14.73
N ALA A 293 -20.02 -0.90 -15.66
CA ALA A 293 -20.90 -0.19 -16.58
C ALA A 293 -21.50 -1.08 -17.67
N ILE A 294 -20.77 -2.13 -18.09
CA ILE A 294 -21.21 -3.01 -19.17
C ILE A 294 -22.06 -4.17 -18.61
N MET A 295 -21.70 -4.73 -17.46
CA MET A 295 -22.27 -5.99 -16.96
C MET A 295 -23.22 -5.83 -15.77
N LEU A 296 -23.28 -4.67 -15.12
CA LEU A 296 -24.10 -4.45 -13.92
C LEU A 296 -25.00 -3.21 -14.07
N PRO A 297 -26.05 -3.09 -13.23
CA PRO A 297 -26.92 -1.91 -13.24
C PRO A 297 -26.15 -0.62 -12.93
N TRP A 298 -26.57 0.49 -13.53
CA TRP A 298 -25.91 1.80 -13.35
C TRP A 298 -25.87 2.24 -11.87
N GLN A 299 -26.86 1.83 -11.07
CA GLN A 299 -26.92 2.08 -9.63
C GLN A 299 -25.70 1.50 -8.91
N PHE A 300 -25.24 0.31 -9.33
CA PHE A 300 -24.02 -0.29 -8.78
C PHE A 300 -22.79 0.56 -9.10
N ALA A 301 -22.66 1.02 -10.35
CA ALA A 301 -21.55 1.90 -10.75
C ALA A 301 -21.56 3.23 -9.95
N ALA A 302 -22.74 3.79 -9.69
CA ALA A 302 -22.89 4.98 -8.85
C ALA A 302 -22.45 4.73 -7.39
N VAL A 303 -22.83 3.59 -6.79
CA VAL A 303 -22.38 3.21 -5.44
C VAL A 303 -20.87 2.96 -5.41
N LEU A 304 -20.31 2.33 -6.45
CA LEU A 304 -18.87 2.11 -6.57
C LEU A 304 -18.09 3.44 -6.68
N ALA A 305 -18.63 4.41 -7.42
CA ALA A 305 -18.09 5.77 -7.51
C ALA A 305 -18.13 6.48 -6.16
N ALA A 306 -19.28 6.43 -5.46
CA ALA A 306 -19.41 6.99 -4.12
C ALA A 306 -18.44 6.34 -3.12
N TYR A 307 -18.28 5.01 -3.16
CA TYR A 307 -17.29 4.27 -2.37
C TYR A 307 -15.86 4.75 -2.64
N TYR A 308 -15.49 4.87 -3.91
CA TYR A 308 -14.16 5.32 -4.31
C TYR A 308 -13.88 6.75 -3.81
N LEU A 309 -14.81 7.68 -4.07
CA LEU A 309 -14.71 9.07 -3.60
C LEU A 309 -14.62 9.16 -2.08
N LEU A 310 -15.48 8.44 -1.35
CA LEU A 310 -15.45 8.42 0.11
C LEU A 310 -14.11 7.89 0.63
N THR A 311 -13.56 6.85 0.01
CA THR A 311 -12.26 6.28 0.42
C THR A 311 -11.09 7.23 0.12
N LEU A 312 -11.14 7.98 -0.98
CA LEU A 312 -10.16 9.02 -1.30
C LEU A 312 -10.22 10.17 -0.28
N VAL A 313 -11.41 10.72 -0.03
CA VAL A 313 -11.63 11.80 0.92
C VAL A 313 -11.24 11.36 2.34
N TYR A 314 -11.55 10.11 2.70
CA TYR A 314 -11.09 9.50 3.95
C TYR A 314 -9.57 9.50 4.06
N SER A 315 -8.88 9.00 3.04
CA SER A 315 -7.43 8.80 3.07
C SER A 315 -6.65 10.12 3.07
N LEU A 316 -7.16 11.14 2.39
CA LEU A 316 -6.53 12.46 2.28
C LEU A 316 -6.84 13.37 3.49
N TYR A 317 -8.08 13.34 3.97
CA TYR A 317 -8.58 14.34 4.92
C TYR A 317 -9.25 13.74 6.17
N LEU A 318 -10.28 12.88 6.02
CA LEU A 318 -11.13 12.52 7.17
C LEU A 318 -10.45 11.64 8.21
N LYS A 319 -9.43 10.84 7.83
CA LYS A 319 -8.68 9.97 8.78
C LYS A 319 -8.01 10.73 9.93
N ARG A 320 -7.89 12.06 9.81
CA ARG A 320 -7.23 12.94 10.79
C ARG A 320 -8.20 13.44 11.88
N HIS A 321 -9.50 13.36 11.66
CA HIS A 321 -10.53 13.86 12.57
C HIS A 321 -11.05 12.74 13.47
N MET A 322 -11.13 13.02 14.77
CA MET A 322 -11.65 12.07 15.77
C MET A 322 -13.13 11.76 15.51
N ALA A 323 -13.54 10.52 15.77
CA ALA A 323 -14.87 9.94 15.54
C ALA A 323 -15.30 9.87 14.06
N VAL A 324 -15.06 10.92 13.28
CA VAL A 324 -15.36 10.97 11.83
C VAL A 324 -14.70 9.82 11.10
N ASP A 325 -13.46 9.48 11.44
CA ASP A 325 -12.75 8.36 10.86
C ASP A 325 -13.48 7.01 11.08
N VAL A 326 -13.98 6.75 12.29
CA VAL A 326 -14.67 5.51 12.65
C VAL A 326 -16.06 5.47 12.02
N ILE A 327 -16.79 6.58 12.01
CA ILE A 327 -18.09 6.69 11.35
C ILE A 327 -17.94 6.44 9.84
N VAL A 328 -16.91 7.01 9.21
CA VAL A 328 -16.62 6.78 7.79
C VAL A 328 -16.20 5.34 7.52
N LEU A 329 -15.41 4.71 8.40
CA LEU A 329 -15.09 3.29 8.27
C LEU A 329 -16.37 2.43 8.32
N ALA A 330 -17.28 2.70 9.26
CA ALA A 330 -18.56 2.01 9.35
C ALA A 330 -19.39 2.21 8.07
N MET A 331 -19.48 3.44 7.56
CA MET A 331 -20.13 3.74 6.28
C MET A 331 -19.50 2.96 5.12
N LEU A 332 -18.17 2.87 5.03
CA LEU A 332 -17.47 2.11 3.98
C LEU A 332 -17.76 0.61 4.03
N TYR A 333 -17.99 0.02 5.21
CA TYR A 333 -18.47 -1.36 5.31
C TYR A 333 -19.94 -1.45 4.84
N THR A 334 -20.81 -0.56 5.30
CA THR A 334 -22.23 -0.50 4.88
C THR A 334 -22.38 -0.29 3.37
N THR A 335 -21.49 0.48 2.72
CA THR A 335 -21.52 0.70 1.27
C THR A 335 -21.39 -0.60 0.47
N ARG A 336 -20.76 -1.65 1.02
CA ARG A 336 -20.69 -2.96 0.36
C ARG A 336 -22.06 -3.64 0.30
N ILE A 337 -22.86 -3.50 1.35
CA ILE A 337 -24.23 -4.00 1.40
C ILE A 337 -25.10 -3.20 0.42
N LEU A 338 -24.95 -1.86 0.40
CA LEU A 338 -25.62 -0.99 -0.59
C LEU A 338 -25.26 -1.38 -2.02
N ALA A 339 -23.99 -1.72 -2.28
CA ALA A 339 -23.54 -2.16 -3.59
C ALA A 339 -24.15 -3.50 -3.98
N GLY A 340 -24.22 -4.46 -3.05
CA GLY A 340 -24.92 -5.73 -3.28
C GLY A 340 -26.37 -5.52 -3.69
N ALA A 341 -27.09 -4.69 -2.95
CA ALA A 341 -28.49 -4.39 -3.26
C ALA A 341 -28.65 -3.72 -4.61
N ALA A 342 -27.76 -2.79 -4.96
CA ALA A 342 -27.75 -2.14 -6.26
C ALA A 342 -27.41 -3.10 -7.41
N ALA A 343 -26.51 -4.07 -7.19
CA ALA A 343 -26.17 -5.10 -8.17
C ALA A 343 -27.34 -6.06 -8.41
N PHE A 344 -28.00 -6.51 -7.34
CA PHE A 344 -29.13 -7.44 -7.41
C PHE A 344 -30.47 -6.77 -7.73
N GLN A 345 -30.52 -5.44 -7.76
CA GLN A 345 -31.75 -4.64 -7.84
C GLN A 345 -32.78 -5.01 -6.74
N LEU A 346 -32.28 -5.34 -5.55
CA LEU A 346 -33.12 -5.70 -4.40
C LEU A 346 -33.32 -4.48 -3.48
N PRO A 347 -34.53 -4.27 -2.95
CA PRO A 347 -34.75 -3.23 -1.96
C PRO A 347 -34.03 -3.57 -0.65
N LEU A 348 -33.46 -2.56 0.00
CA LEU A 348 -32.90 -2.68 1.34
C LEU A 348 -33.91 -2.21 2.38
N THR A 349 -34.03 -3.00 3.44
CA THR A 349 -34.82 -2.58 4.60
C THR A 349 -34.02 -1.62 5.46
N PHE A 350 -34.74 -0.70 6.12
CA PHE A 350 -34.17 0.20 7.12
C PHE A 350 -33.40 -0.60 8.20
N TRP A 351 -33.95 -1.73 8.64
CA TRP A 351 -33.37 -2.57 9.69
C TRP A 351 -32.00 -3.13 9.34
N ILE A 352 -31.81 -3.65 8.12
CA ILE A 352 -30.50 -4.17 7.68
C ILE A 352 -29.45 -3.06 7.70
N LEU A 353 -29.82 -1.86 7.25
CA LEU A 353 -28.91 -0.71 7.24
C LEU A 353 -28.58 -0.23 8.66
N ALA A 354 -29.58 -0.09 9.53
CA ALA A 354 -29.40 0.33 10.91
C ALA A 354 -28.54 -0.68 11.69
N PHE A 355 -28.86 -1.98 11.58
CA PHE A 355 -28.09 -3.07 12.17
C PHE A 355 -26.62 -3.04 11.73
N SER A 356 -26.41 -2.97 10.41
CA SER A 356 -25.07 -2.96 9.82
C SER A 356 -24.26 -1.75 10.26
N MET A 357 -24.88 -0.57 10.34
CA MET A 357 -24.20 0.65 10.77
C MET A 357 -23.67 0.53 12.20
N PHE A 358 -24.47 0.07 13.15
CA PHE A 358 -24.04 -0.12 14.54
C PHE A 358 -23.00 -1.24 14.69
N LEU A 359 -23.19 -2.36 13.99
CA LEU A 359 -22.25 -3.47 14.00
C LEU A 359 -20.89 -3.04 13.45
N PHE A 360 -20.85 -2.39 12.28
CA PHE A 360 -19.61 -1.93 11.68
C PHE A 360 -18.97 -0.76 12.42
N LEU A 361 -19.75 0.08 13.11
CA LEU A 361 -19.22 1.08 14.03
C LEU A 361 -18.49 0.42 15.21
N SER A 362 -19.08 -0.62 15.80
CA SER A 362 -18.44 -1.43 16.83
C SER A 362 -17.11 -2.02 16.32
N LEU A 363 -17.10 -2.68 15.16
CA LEU A 363 -15.87 -3.25 14.58
C LEU A 363 -14.83 -2.19 14.17
N ALA A 364 -15.25 -1.02 13.70
CA ALA A 364 -14.33 0.08 13.42
C ALA A 364 -13.68 0.61 14.71
N LEU A 365 -14.42 0.67 15.82
CA LEU A 365 -13.88 1.03 17.13
C LEU A 365 -12.93 -0.04 17.68
N VAL A 366 -13.21 -1.33 17.45
CA VAL A 366 -12.29 -2.43 17.78
C VAL A 366 -10.94 -2.23 17.09
N LYS A 367 -10.94 -1.93 15.79
CA LYS A 367 -9.72 -1.66 15.02
C LYS A 367 -8.96 -0.46 15.58
N ARG A 368 -9.69 0.61 15.90
CA ARG A 368 -9.12 1.83 16.49
C ARG A 368 -8.48 1.56 17.85
N TYR A 369 -9.15 0.77 18.69
CA TYR A 369 -8.66 0.37 19.99
C TYR A 369 -7.37 -0.44 19.87
N ALA A 370 -7.32 -1.43 18.98
CA ALA A 370 -6.12 -2.23 18.74
C ALA A 370 -4.92 -1.38 18.35
N GLU A 371 -5.09 -0.44 17.40
CA GLU A 371 -4.01 0.47 16.98
C GLU A 371 -3.54 1.41 18.11
N LEU A 372 -4.43 1.83 19.01
CA LEU A 372 -4.07 2.67 20.17
C LEU A 372 -3.38 1.86 21.27
N CYS A 373 -3.79 0.61 21.47
CA CYS A 373 -3.13 -0.31 22.39
C CYS A 373 -1.67 -0.54 21.96
N ASP A 374 -1.45 -0.80 20.67
CA ASP A 374 -0.10 -0.92 20.09
C ASP A 374 0.74 0.35 20.28
N ALA A 375 0.12 1.53 20.10
CA ALA A 375 0.80 2.81 20.30
C ALA A 375 1.21 3.03 21.77
N ARG A 376 0.34 2.64 22.72
CA ARG A 376 0.62 2.71 24.16
C ARG A 376 1.75 1.78 24.58
N LEU A 377 1.78 0.55 24.03
CA LEU A 377 2.86 -0.42 24.25
C LEU A 377 4.22 0.07 23.74
N CYS A 378 4.24 0.92 22.72
CA CYS A 378 5.46 1.51 22.17
C CYS A 378 5.90 2.81 22.87
N GLU A 379 5.35 3.12 24.06
CA GLU A 379 5.63 4.35 24.82
C GLU A 379 5.48 5.65 24.00
N ALA A 380 4.60 5.64 22.99
CA ALA A 380 4.33 6.83 22.21
C ALA A 380 3.56 7.84 23.08
N THR A 381 4.26 8.86 23.58
CA THR A 381 3.71 9.89 24.47
C THR A 381 2.92 10.98 23.73
N GLY A 382 3.05 11.04 22.41
CA GLY A 382 2.42 12.04 21.55
C GLY A 382 1.14 11.56 20.86
N LYS A 383 0.46 12.51 20.19
CA LYS A 383 -0.65 12.24 19.27
C LYS A 383 -0.22 11.20 18.23
N THR A 384 -1.05 10.19 17.99
CA THR A 384 -0.76 9.17 16.98
C THR A 384 -0.49 9.81 15.61
N ARG A 385 0.67 9.53 15.00
CA ARG A 385 1.09 10.17 13.73
C ARG A 385 -0.01 10.01 12.67
N GLY A 386 -0.50 11.16 12.17
CA GLY A 386 -1.51 11.23 11.13
C GLY A 386 -2.97 11.02 11.57
N ARG A 387 -3.27 10.93 12.89
CA ARG A 387 -4.63 10.67 13.40
C ARG A 387 -4.98 11.51 14.64
N GLY A 388 -6.27 11.63 14.90
CA GLY A 388 -6.85 12.53 15.92
C GLY A 388 -6.83 12.05 17.37
N TYR A 389 -6.17 10.93 17.70
CA TYR A 389 -6.35 10.21 18.96
C TYR A 389 -5.11 10.20 19.85
N TYR A 390 -5.35 10.10 21.16
CA TYR A 390 -4.36 9.91 22.20
C TYR A 390 -4.48 8.51 22.82
N PRO A 391 -3.36 7.92 23.32
CA PRO A 391 -3.40 6.63 24.01
C PRO A 391 -4.32 6.60 25.25
N GLY A 392 -4.65 7.76 25.83
CA GLY A 392 -5.59 7.88 26.94
C GLY A 392 -7.06 7.69 26.55
N ASP A 393 -7.39 7.74 25.26
CA ASP A 393 -8.79 7.63 24.80
C ASP A 393 -9.31 6.18 24.78
N LEU A 394 -8.47 5.20 25.14
CA LEU A 394 -8.76 3.76 25.04
C LEU A 394 -10.08 3.36 25.74
N ASP A 395 -10.27 3.80 26.99
CA ASP A 395 -11.42 3.38 27.78
C ASP A 395 -12.74 3.94 27.22
N MET A 396 -12.71 5.18 26.72
CA MET A 396 -13.85 5.80 26.05
C MET A 396 -14.18 5.06 24.75
N ILE A 397 -13.16 4.71 23.95
CA ILE A 397 -13.34 3.96 22.70
C ILE A 397 -13.89 2.56 22.95
N ALA A 398 -13.43 1.90 24.02
CA ALA A 398 -13.98 0.60 24.43
C ALA A 398 -15.45 0.71 24.82
N SER A 399 -15.81 1.71 25.63
CA SER A 399 -17.19 1.94 26.06
C SER A 399 -18.13 2.22 24.88
N LEU A 400 -17.74 3.15 23.99
CA LEU A 400 -18.51 3.50 22.78
C LEU A 400 -18.67 2.29 21.85
N GLY A 401 -17.62 1.49 21.72
CA GLY A 401 -17.59 0.36 20.81
C GLY A 401 -18.39 -0.85 21.29
N ALA A 402 -18.29 -1.19 22.57
CA ALA A 402 -19.15 -2.21 23.19
C ALA A 402 -20.63 -1.77 23.13
N SER A 403 -20.92 -0.51 23.45
CA SER A 403 -22.27 0.06 23.38
C SER A 403 -22.84 0.01 21.96
N SER A 404 -22.06 0.37 20.94
CA SER A 404 -22.46 0.26 19.53
C SER A 404 -22.79 -1.18 19.14
N GLY A 405 -22.02 -2.15 19.65
CA GLY A 405 -22.29 -3.56 19.41
C GLY A 405 -23.60 -4.03 20.06
N ASN A 406 -23.84 -3.63 21.31
CA ASN A 406 -25.09 -3.95 22.00
C ASN A 406 -26.31 -3.29 21.32
N LEU A 407 -26.16 -2.08 20.79
CA LEU A 407 -27.21 -1.43 19.98
C LEU A 407 -27.51 -2.21 18.70
N ALA A 408 -26.51 -2.83 18.06
CA ALA A 408 -26.77 -3.71 16.91
C ALA A 408 -27.63 -4.92 17.32
N VAL A 409 -27.36 -5.54 18.47
CA VAL A 409 -28.20 -6.63 19.01
C VAL A 409 -29.61 -6.14 19.33
N MET A 410 -29.75 -4.93 19.90
CA MET A 410 -31.07 -4.32 20.16
C MET A 410 -31.85 -4.10 18.86
N VAL A 411 -31.21 -3.57 17.82
CA VAL A 411 -31.83 -3.38 16.51
C VAL A 411 -32.28 -4.71 15.90
N LEU A 412 -31.49 -5.78 16.06
CA LEU A 412 -31.89 -7.13 15.64
C LEU A 412 -33.13 -7.62 16.42
N ALA A 413 -33.18 -7.39 17.74
CA ALA A 413 -34.34 -7.76 18.55
C ALA A 413 -35.62 -7.01 18.11
N LEU A 414 -35.50 -5.72 17.80
CA LEU A 414 -36.61 -4.91 17.28
C LEU A 414 -37.07 -5.39 15.90
N TYR A 415 -36.13 -5.76 15.03
CA TYR A 415 -36.42 -6.31 13.70
C TYR A 415 -37.26 -7.60 13.78
N ILE A 416 -36.98 -8.49 14.74
CA ILE A 416 -37.73 -9.74 14.94
C ILE A 416 -39.19 -9.49 15.32
N HIS A 417 -39.47 -8.36 16.00
CA HIS A 417 -40.81 -8.02 16.48
C HIS A 417 -41.64 -7.26 15.43
N GLU A 418 -41.05 -6.82 14.32
CA GLU A 418 -41.78 -6.10 13.28
C GLU A 418 -42.66 -7.05 12.46
N GLY A 419 -43.94 -6.70 12.29
CA GLY A 419 -44.93 -7.54 11.61
C GLY A 419 -44.58 -7.91 10.15
N ALA A 420 -43.87 -7.05 9.42
CA ALA A 420 -43.41 -7.33 8.07
C ALA A 420 -42.33 -8.43 8.02
N THR A 421 -41.48 -8.50 9.04
CA THR A 421 -40.44 -9.54 9.20
C THR A 421 -41.05 -10.88 9.58
N VAL A 422 -42.01 -10.86 10.52
CA VAL A 422 -42.75 -12.07 10.95
C VAL A 422 -43.39 -12.78 9.76
N ALA A 423 -43.86 -12.02 8.76
CA ALA A 423 -44.49 -12.58 7.56
C ALA A 423 -43.49 -13.29 6.60
N LEU A 424 -42.18 -13.06 6.75
CA LEU A 424 -41.14 -13.62 5.88
C LEU A 424 -40.64 -15.00 6.35
N TYR A 425 -40.96 -15.41 7.58
CA TYR A 425 -40.41 -16.58 8.26
C TYR A 425 -41.52 -17.49 8.78
N GLN A 426 -41.40 -18.81 8.59
CA GLN A 426 -42.35 -19.79 9.13
C GLN A 426 -42.29 -19.88 10.66
N HIS A 427 -41.09 -19.73 11.23
CA HIS A 427 -40.83 -19.85 12.66
C HIS A 427 -40.01 -18.66 13.19
N PRO A 428 -40.60 -17.44 13.24
CA PRO A 428 -39.88 -16.21 13.58
C PRO A 428 -39.34 -16.19 15.02
N HIS A 429 -39.95 -16.96 15.93
CA HIS A 429 -39.48 -17.09 17.31
C HIS A 429 -38.09 -17.71 17.43
N VAL A 430 -37.67 -18.54 16.45
CA VAL A 430 -36.34 -19.17 16.44
C VAL A 430 -35.24 -18.11 16.26
N ILE A 431 -35.54 -17.01 15.55
CA ILE A 431 -34.58 -15.92 15.29
C ILE A 431 -34.10 -15.27 16.61
N TRP A 432 -34.87 -15.35 17.70
CA TRP A 432 -34.42 -14.88 19.02
C TRP A 432 -33.12 -15.53 19.50
N LEU A 433 -32.80 -16.75 19.04
CA LEU A 433 -31.53 -17.41 19.34
C LEU A 433 -30.32 -16.69 18.71
N ALA A 434 -30.53 -15.87 17.67
CA ALA A 434 -29.48 -15.08 17.04
C ALA A 434 -28.97 -13.95 17.96
N CYS A 435 -29.84 -13.40 18.83
CA CYS A 435 -29.49 -12.33 19.76
C CYS A 435 -28.40 -12.73 20.78
N PRO A 436 -28.54 -13.80 21.59
CA PRO A 436 -27.50 -14.21 22.53
C PRO A 436 -26.21 -14.67 21.84
N LEU A 437 -26.31 -15.28 20.65
CA LEU A 437 -25.14 -15.64 19.84
C LEU A 437 -24.32 -14.41 19.43
N LEU A 438 -25.00 -13.38 18.91
CA LEU A 438 -24.35 -12.14 18.50
C LEU A 438 -23.79 -11.37 19.71
N LEU A 439 -24.53 -11.31 20.82
CA LEU A 439 -24.07 -10.69 22.06
C LEU A 439 -22.79 -11.35 22.59
N PHE A 440 -22.74 -12.69 22.59
CA PHE A 440 -21.55 -13.44 22.96
C PHE A 440 -20.37 -13.10 22.03
N TRP A 441 -20.60 -13.09 20.72
CA TRP A 441 -19.56 -12.79 19.74
C TRP A 441 -18.97 -11.38 19.90
N ILE A 442 -19.83 -10.37 20.04
CA ILE A 442 -19.43 -8.97 20.25
C ILE A 442 -18.62 -8.85 21.54
N THR A 443 -19.12 -9.44 22.64
CA THR A 443 -18.43 -9.43 23.93
C THR A 443 -17.06 -10.09 23.82
N ARG A 444 -16.97 -11.24 23.15
CA ARG A 444 -15.70 -11.96 22.94
C ARG A 444 -14.71 -11.12 22.15
N ILE A 445 -15.14 -10.47 21.07
CA ILE A 445 -14.26 -9.61 20.27
C ILE A 445 -13.67 -8.48 21.12
N TRP A 446 -14.51 -7.78 21.87
CA TRP A 446 -14.05 -6.70 22.75
C TRP A 446 -13.09 -7.19 23.83
N MET A 447 -13.36 -8.36 24.42
CA MET A 447 -12.46 -8.98 25.41
C MET A 447 -11.10 -9.37 24.82
N LEU A 448 -11.06 -9.94 23.61
CA LEU A 448 -9.81 -10.29 22.94
C LEU A 448 -9.00 -9.06 22.55
N THR A 449 -9.68 -8.02 22.08
CA THR A 449 -9.06 -6.75 21.72
C THR A 449 -8.51 -6.02 22.94
N HIS A 450 -9.25 -6.02 24.06
CA HIS A 450 -8.76 -5.48 25.33
C HIS A 450 -7.50 -6.20 25.82
N ARG A 451 -7.39 -7.51 25.60
CA ARG A 451 -6.19 -8.32 25.91
C ARG A 451 -5.02 -8.13 24.93
N GLY A 452 -5.14 -7.27 23.92
CA GLY A 452 -4.10 -7.05 22.92
C GLY A 452 -3.90 -8.21 21.95
N GLN A 453 -4.90 -9.09 21.78
CA GLN A 453 -4.81 -10.26 20.90
C GLN A 453 -5.34 -9.99 19.48
N MET A 454 -5.84 -8.78 19.21
CA MET A 454 -6.43 -8.39 17.93
C MET A 454 -5.43 -7.63 17.06
N ASN A 455 -4.68 -8.38 16.24
CA ASN A 455 -3.63 -7.81 15.37
C ASN A 455 -4.08 -7.59 13.92
N GLU A 456 -5.28 -8.08 13.57
CA GLU A 456 -5.84 -8.02 12.21
C GLU A 456 -7.11 -7.17 12.18
N ASP A 457 -7.59 -6.86 10.96
CA ASP A 457 -8.87 -6.21 10.78
C ASP A 457 -10.00 -7.10 11.35
N PRO A 458 -10.93 -6.58 12.17
CA PRO A 458 -11.90 -7.42 12.89
C PRO A 458 -12.79 -8.28 11.99
N VAL A 459 -13.10 -7.79 10.78
CA VAL A 459 -13.86 -8.57 9.79
C VAL A 459 -13.05 -9.75 9.25
N VAL A 460 -11.74 -9.55 9.02
CA VAL A 460 -10.85 -10.64 8.57
C VAL A 460 -10.63 -11.63 9.71
N PHE A 461 -10.47 -11.14 10.94
CA PHE A 461 -10.41 -11.98 12.14
C PHE A 461 -11.64 -12.88 12.26
N ALA A 462 -12.84 -12.30 12.13
CA ALA A 462 -14.10 -13.04 12.23
C ALA A 462 -14.19 -14.24 11.28
N ILE A 463 -13.59 -14.12 10.10
CA ILE A 463 -13.66 -15.15 9.06
C ILE A 463 -12.54 -16.17 9.20
N ARG A 464 -11.45 -15.88 9.92
CA ARG A 464 -10.35 -16.82 10.17
C ARG A 464 -10.47 -17.56 11.50
N ASP A 465 -11.03 -16.91 12.51
CA ASP A 465 -11.16 -17.45 13.86
C ASP A 465 -12.26 -18.53 13.91
N ARG A 466 -11.89 -19.75 14.32
CA ARG A 466 -12.79 -20.92 14.33
C ARG A 466 -14.03 -20.72 15.18
N ILE A 467 -13.90 -20.01 16.32
CA ILE A 467 -15.04 -19.73 17.21
C ILE A 467 -16.00 -18.74 16.53
N SER A 468 -15.47 -17.70 15.90
CA SER A 468 -16.26 -16.73 15.12
C SER A 468 -16.96 -17.39 13.93
N GLN A 469 -16.28 -18.30 13.21
CA GLN A 469 -16.90 -19.10 12.15
C GLN A 469 -18.03 -19.98 12.68
N GLY A 470 -17.82 -20.65 13.82
CA GLY A 470 -18.84 -21.48 14.46
C GLY A 470 -20.08 -20.67 14.86
N ILE A 471 -19.89 -19.48 15.45
CA ILE A 471 -21.00 -18.58 15.79
C ILE A 471 -21.69 -18.06 14.53
N GLY A 472 -20.94 -17.68 13.49
CA GLY A 472 -21.50 -17.26 12.21
C GLY A 472 -22.32 -18.36 11.54
N PHE A 473 -21.86 -19.60 11.58
CA PHE A 473 -22.61 -20.76 11.09
C PHE A 473 -23.90 -20.99 11.89
N LEU A 474 -23.84 -20.97 13.22
CA LEU A 474 -25.03 -21.08 14.08
C LEU A 474 -26.02 -19.94 13.83
N PHE A 475 -25.52 -18.72 13.63
CA PHE A 475 -26.33 -17.55 13.30
C PHE A 475 -27.08 -17.78 11.98
N LEU A 476 -26.38 -18.20 10.91
CA LEU A 476 -27.02 -18.52 9.63
C LEU A 476 -27.99 -19.69 9.73
N LEU A 477 -27.66 -20.73 10.52
CA LEU A 477 -28.53 -21.88 10.76
C LEU A 477 -29.84 -21.47 11.44
N VAL A 478 -29.80 -20.54 12.40
CA VAL A 478 -30.99 -19.99 13.06
C VAL A 478 -31.92 -19.32 12.04
N PHE A 479 -31.38 -18.49 11.14
CA PHE A 479 -32.18 -17.86 10.09
C PHE A 479 -32.70 -18.87 9.06
N TRP A 480 -31.94 -19.91 8.75
CA TRP A 480 -32.35 -20.97 7.83
C TRP A 480 -33.47 -21.85 8.41
N ILE A 481 -33.43 -22.17 9.71
CA ILE A 481 -34.51 -22.92 10.39
C ILE A 481 -35.77 -22.04 10.54
N ALA A 482 -35.60 -20.74 10.67
CA ALA A 482 -36.73 -19.81 10.79
C ALA A 482 -37.49 -19.63 9.46
N ALA A 483 -36.80 -19.76 8.32
CA ALA A 483 -37.33 -19.57 6.96
C ALA A 483 -38.11 -20.79 6.50
#